data_AF-Q0JCB2-F1
#
_entry.id   AF-Q0JCB2-F1
#
_cell.length_a   1.000
_cell.length_b   1.000
_cell.length_c   1.000
_cell.angle_alpha   90.00
_cell.angle_beta   90.00
_cell.angle_gamma   90.00
#
_symmetry.space_group_name_H-M   'P 1'
#
loop_
_entity.id
_entity.type
_entity.pdbx_description
1 polymer ?
#
loop_
_entity_poly.entity_id
_entity_poly.type
_entity_poly.pdbx_seq_one_letter_code
_entity_poly.pdbx_strand_id
1 'polypeptide(L)'
;MEDEAARGGETFDPDLIRAIFKLVWSRRGERGGGGGDAGDEVIEVEPAPETSRRNRSATANASALKVSCELLRIFVTEAFERDAFCHYYYEFAADR
;
A
#
# COMPACT_ATOMS: atom_id res chain seq x y z
N MET A 1 26.69 -21.67 -12.73
CA MET A 1 25.94 -21.57 -11.45
C MET A 1 25.97 -20.11 -11.01
N GLU A 2 25.63 -19.18 -11.91
CA GLU A 2 25.84 -17.72 -11.73
C GLU A 2 24.55 -16.91 -12.00
N ASP A 3 23.49 -17.54 -12.50
CA ASP A 3 22.19 -16.89 -12.75
C ASP A 3 21.34 -16.65 -11.48
N GLU A 4 21.70 -17.24 -10.34
CA GLU A 4 20.90 -17.12 -9.11
C GLU A 4 21.19 -15.82 -8.33
N ALA A 5 22.37 -15.20 -8.55
CA ALA A 5 22.77 -13.97 -7.86
C ALA A 5 22.15 -12.71 -8.48
N ALA A 6 21.74 -12.75 -9.75
CA ALA A 6 21.11 -11.61 -10.43
C ALA A 6 19.63 -11.41 -10.04
N ARG A 7 18.94 -12.46 -9.59
CA ARG A 7 17.52 -12.38 -9.19
C ARG A 7 17.29 -11.69 -7.84
N GLY A 8 18.35 -11.43 -7.07
CA GLY A 8 18.29 -10.65 -5.82
C GLY A 8 18.32 -9.14 -6.02
N GLY A 9 18.45 -8.64 -7.26
CA GLY A 9 18.78 -7.24 -7.55
C GLY A 9 17.63 -6.32 -7.99
N GLU A 10 16.43 -6.84 -8.26
CA GLU A 10 15.36 -6.06 -8.91
C GLU A 10 14.09 -5.98 -8.06
N THR A 11 14.23 -5.67 -6.77
CA THR A 11 13.07 -5.40 -5.89
C THR A 11 12.94 -3.90 -5.65
N PHE A 12 11.74 -3.45 -5.28
CA PHE A 12 11.49 -2.04 -5.01
C PHE A 12 12.32 -1.53 -3.83
N ASP A 13 12.83 -0.31 -3.91
CA ASP A 13 13.51 0.36 -2.80
C ASP A 13 12.53 0.53 -1.62
N PRO A 14 12.86 -0.01 -0.42
CA PRO A 14 12.05 0.16 0.78
C PRO A 14 11.72 1.62 1.12
N ASP A 15 12.62 2.57 0.83
CA ASP A 15 12.39 3.99 1.12
C ASP A 15 11.35 4.60 0.17
N LEU A 16 11.34 4.17 -1.09
CA LEU A 16 10.31 4.54 -2.06
C LEU A 16 8.94 4.02 -1.63
N ILE A 17 8.85 2.74 -1.24
CA ILE A 17 7.59 2.15 -0.75
C ILE A 17 7.09 2.88 0.50
N ARG A 18 8.01 3.25 1.38
CA ARG A 18 7.69 4.04 2.58
C ARG A 18 7.16 5.43 2.24
N ALA A 19 7.68 6.07 1.20
CA ALA A 19 7.18 7.36 0.71
C ALA A 19 5.75 7.23 0.14
N ILE A 20 5.47 6.17 -0.64
CA ILE A 20 4.14 5.87 -1.17
C ILE A 20 3.13 5.69 -0.03
N PHE A 21 3.47 4.89 0.99
CA PHE A 21 2.58 4.68 2.15
C PHE A 21 2.29 5.97 2.90
N LYS A 22 3.32 6.79 3.17
CA LYS A 22 3.13 8.10 3.81
C LYS A 22 2.19 8.99 3.01
N LEU A 23 2.34 9.04 1.68
CA LEU A 23 1.48 9.85 0.82
C LEU A 23 0.01 9.40 0.91
N VAL A 24 -0.24 8.09 0.78
CA VAL A 24 -1.61 7.52 0.81
C VAL A 24 -2.26 7.73 2.18
N TRP A 25 -1.52 7.52 3.27
CA TRP A 25 -2.04 7.72 4.62
C TRP A 25 -2.29 9.18 4.95
N SER A 26 -1.45 10.10 4.49
CA SER A 26 -1.65 11.54 4.68
C SER A 26 -2.94 12.01 4.01
N ARG A 27 -3.18 11.57 2.76
CA ARG A 27 -4.43 11.86 2.03
C ARG A 27 -5.67 11.29 2.72
N ARG A 28 -5.55 10.15 3.42
CA ARG A 28 -6.64 9.55 4.19
C ARG A 28 -6.95 10.33 5.46
N GLY A 29 -5.94 10.90 6.11
CA GLY A 29 -6.12 11.80 7.26
C GLY A 29 -6.82 13.10 6.88
N GLU A 30 -6.49 13.66 5.70
CA GLU A 30 -7.10 14.90 5.19
C GLU A 30 -8.56 14.72 4.73
N ARG A 31 -8.90 13.54 4.20
CA ARG A 31 -10.28 13.21 3.77
C ARG A 31 -11.20 12.73 4.91
N GLY A 32 -10.66 12.54 6.12
CA GLY A 32 -11.37 12.01 7.29
C GLY A 32 -11.88 13.07 8.27
N GLY A 33 -11.99 14.34 7.86
CA GLY A 33 -12.61 15.40 8.66
C GLY A 33 -14.13 15.42 8.46
N GLY A 34 -14.86 14.50 9.10
CA GLY A 34 -16.33 14.61 9.22
C GLY A 34 -17.08 13.28 9.35
N GLY A 35 -17.52 12.97 10.57
CA GLY A 35 -18.75 12.20 10.82
C GLY A 35 -18.59 10.76 11.33
N GLY A 36 -19.04 10.53 12.58
CA GLY A 36 -19.41 9.22 13.12
C GLY A 36 -18.61 8.79 14.36
N ASP A 37 -18.54 9.63 15.40
CA ASP A 37 -19.32 9.35 16.62
C ASP A 37 -20.77 8.93 16.37
N ALA A 38 -21.13 7.76 16.90
CA ALA A 38 -22.50 7.35 17.17
C ALA A 38 -22.45 6.22 18.21
N GLY A 39 -22.37 6.62 19.47
CA GLY A 39 -22.72 5.73 20.57
C GLY A 39 -22.15 6.15 21.93
N ASP A 40 -22.50 7.34 22.42
CA ASP A 40 -23.08 7.47 23.77
C ASP A 40 -23.64 8.90 23.95
N GLU A 41 -24.96 9.04 23.85
CA GLU A 41 -25.64 10.16 24.51
C GLU A 41 -25.51 9.92 26.02
N VAL A 42 -24.95 10.85 26.78
CA VAL A 42 -25.37 11.20 28.16
C VAL A 42 -24.53 12.41 28.64
N ILE A 43 -25.24 13.54 28.72
CA ILE A 43 -25.29 14.51 29.83
C ILE A 43 -23.95 14.92 30.51
N GLU A 44 -23.71 16.23 30.51
CA GLU A 44 -22.73 16.95 31.34
C GLU A 44 -22.60 16.40 32.78
N VAL A 45 -21.49 15.76 33.13
CA VAL A 45 -20.92 15.72 34.51
C VAL A 45 -19.40 15.40 34.46
N GLU A 46 -18.55 16.42 34.72
CA GLU A 46 -17.23 16.42 35.44
C GLU A 46 -16.10 15.38 35.09
N PRO A 47 -14.83 15.56 35.50
CA PRO A 47 -13.68 15.62 34.61
C PRO A 47 -12.80 14.36 34.70
N ALA A 48 -12.63 13.65 33.60
CA ALA A 48 -11.63 12.59 33.47
C ALA A 48 -10.46 13.06 32.58
N PRO A 49 -9.20 12.68 32.88
CA PRO A 49 -8.05 13.14 32.12
C PRO A 49 -8.04 12.45 30.76
N GLU A 50 -8.62 13.11 29.76
CA GLU A 50 -8.66 12.57 28.41
C GLU A 50 -7.25 12.56 27.82
N THR A 51 -6.67 11.37 27.81
CA THR A 51 -5.38 11.05 27.24
C THR A 51 -5.32 11.57 25.81
N SER A 52 -4.36 12.47 25.59
CA SER A 52 -3.83 12.93 24.30
C SER A 52 -4.41 12.18 23.09
N ARG A 53 -5.28 12.87 22.34
CA ARG A 53 -5.65 12.61 20.94
C ARG A 53 -4.40 12.48 20.07
N ARG A 54 -3.64 11.40 20.26
CA ARG A 54 -2.48 11.09 19.44
C ARG A 54 -3.03 10.66 18.11
N ASN A 55 -3.04 11.59 17.17
CA ASN A 55 -3.04 11.35 15.73
C ASN A 55 -2.24 10.07 15.49
N ARG A 56 -2.91 8.94 15.22
CA ARG A 56 -2.22 7.69 14.99
C ARG A 56 -1.54 7.83 13.64
N SER A 57 -0.30 8.31 13.65
CA SER A 57 0.57 8.32 12.49
C SER A 57 0.67 6.88 11.99
N ALA A 58 0.00 6.58 10.89
CA ALA A 58 0.11 5.27 10.27
C ALA A 58 1.56 5.09 9.83
N THR A 59 2.19 4.01 10.29
CA THR A 59 3.58 3.67 9.95
C THR A 59 3.64 2.21 9.51
N ALA A 60 4.48 1.92 8.52
CA ALA A 60 4.81 0.54 8.15
C ALA A 60 6.06 0.11 8.92
N ASN A 61 6.02 -1.10 9.48
CA ASN A 61 7.22 -1.73 10.04
C ASN A 61 8.12 -2.30 8.92
N ALA A 62 9.35 -2.68 9.26
CA ALA A 62 10.35 -3.12 8.29
C ALA A 62 9.97 -4.41 7.55
N SER A 63 9.26 -5.35 8.20
CA SER A 63 8.80 -6.58 7.56
C SER A 63 7.68 -6.31 6.57
N ALA A 64 6.73 -5.44 6.92
CA ALA A 64 5.67 -5.00 6.01
C ALA A 64 6.25 -4.30 4.78
N LEU A 65 7.30 -3.47 4.93
CA LEU A 65 7.98 -2.85 3.79
C LEU A 65 8.61 -3.88 2.86
N LYS A 66 9.36 -4.86 3.40
CA LYS A 66 9.96 -5.93 2.59
C LYS A 66 8.92 -6.74 1.82
N VAL A 67 7.85 -7.16 2.49
CA VAL A 67 6.75 -7.89 1.84
C VAL A 67 6.10 -7.03 0.75
N SER A 68 5.93 -5.74 1.01
CA SER A 68 5.34 -4.82 0.03
C SER A 68 6.23 -4.65 -1.21
N CYS A 69 7.56 -4.61 -1.04
CA CYS A 69 8.48 -4.58 -2.17
C CYS A 69 8.32 -5.83 -3.06
N GLU A 70 8.26 -7.02 -2.45
CA GLU A 70 8.07 -8.26 -3.20
C GLU A 70 6.70 -8.36 -3.88
N LEU A 71 5.64 -7.95 -3.18
CA LEU A 71 4.30 -7.94 -3.76
C LEU A 71 4.21 -7.02 -4.98
N LEU A 72 4.80 -5.82 -4.91
CA LEU A 72 4.81 -4.90 -6.03
C LEU A 72 5.65 -5.42 -7.20
N ARG A 73 6.79 -6.07 -6.91
CA ARG A 73 7.61 -6.72 -7.94
C ARG A 73 6.80 -7.75 -8.70
N ILE A 74 6.16 -8.68 -7.98
CA ILE A 74 5.32 -9.72 -8.57
C ILE A 74 4.16 -9.12 -9.35
N PHE A 75 3.48 -8.11 -8.79
CA PHE A 75 2.36 -7.45 -9.45
C PHE A 75 2.74 -6.82 -10.79
N VAL A 76 3.88 -6.12 -10.85
CA VAL A 76 4.34 -5.48 -12.08
C VAL A 76 4.77 -6.50 -13.12
N THR A 77 5.49 -7.56 -12.71
CA THR A 77 5.87 -8.66 -13.61
C THR A 77 4.62 -9.32 -14.21
N GLU A 78 3.65 -9.67 -13.38
CA GLU A 78 2.40 -10.30 -13.82
C GLU A 78 1.60 -9.38 -14.77
N ALA A 79 1.55 -8.08 -14.49
CA ALA A 79 0.86 -7.12 -15.35
C ALA A 79 1.49 -7.06 -16.75
N PHE A 80 2.83 -7.09 -16.83
CA PHE A 80 3.56 -7.12 -18.10
C PHE A 80 3.35 -8.43 -18.86
N GLU A 81 3.43 -9.56 -18.17
CA GLU A 81 3.21 -10.87 -18.79
C GLU A 81 1.78 -11.03 -19.34
N ARG A 82 0.78 -10.53 -18.60
CA ARG A 82 -0.62 -10.52 -19.08
C ARG A 82 -0.82 -9.62 -20.27
N ASP A 83 -0.19 -8.45 -20.30
CA ASP A 83 -0.27 -7.54 -21.43
C ASP A 83 0.34 -8.17 -22.69
N ALA A 84 1.55 -8.73 -22.55
CA ALA A 84 2.20 -9.46 -23.63
C ALA A 84 1.34 -10.63 -24.12
N PHE A 85 0.80 -11.45 -23.21
CA PHE A 85 -0.09 -12.56 -23.56
C PHE A 85 -1.31 -12.10 -24.34
N CYS A 86 -1.98 -11.05 -23.87
CA CYS A 86 -3.12 -10.46 -24.57
C CYS A 86 -2.72 -9.98 -25.96
N HIS A 87 -1.61 -9.25 -26.11
CA HIS A 87 -1.12 -8.75 -27.39
C HIS A 87 -0.91 -9.89 -28.41
N TYR A 88 -0.18 -10.94 -28.02
CA TYR A 88 0.07 -12.09 -28.90
C TYR A 88 -1.22 -12.85 -29.24
N TYR A 89 -2.18 -12.95 -28.32
CA TYR A 89 -3.47 -13.60 -28.60
C TYR A 89 -4.29 -12.83 -29.62
N TYR A 90 -4.34 -11.49 -29.51
CA TYR A 90 -5.05 -10.66 -30.49
C TYR A 90 -4.38 -10.69 -31.87
N GLU A 91 -3.06 -10.64 -31.91
CA GLU A 91 -2.30 -10.68 -33.17
C GLU A 91 -2.45 -12.04 -33.89
N PHE A 92 -2.35 -13.15 -33.15
CA PHE A 92 -2.58 -14.50 -33.68
C PHE A 92 -4.05 -14.74 -34.08
N ALA A 93 -5.01 -14.15 -33.37
CA ALA A 93 -6.42 -14.26 -33.73
C ALA A 93 -6.81 -13.41 -34.95
N ALA A 94 -6.08 -12.30 -35.21
CA ALA A 94 -6.29 -11.44 -36.37
C ALA A 94 -5.68 -12.01 -37.67
N ASP A 95 -4.67 -12.88 -37.56
CA ASP A 95 -4.01 -13.53 -38.69
C ASP A 95 -4.73 -14.82 -39.19
N ARG A 96 -5.94 -15.10 -38.68
CA ARG A 96 -6.83 -16.18 -39.15
C ARG A 96 -8.05 -15.63 -39.87
#